data_AF-A0A9P5SQS2-F1
#
_entry.id   AF-A0A9P5SQS2-F1
#
_cell.length_a   1.000
_cell.length_b   1.000
_cell.length_c   1.000
_cell.angle_alpha   90.00
_cell.angle_beta   90.00
_cell.angle_gamma   90.00
#
_symmetry.space_group_name_H-M   'P 1'
#
loop_
_entity.id
_entity.type
_entity.pdbx_description
1 polymer ?
#
loop_
_entity_poly.entity_id
_entity_poly.type
_entity_poly.pdbx_seq_one_letter_code
_entity_poly.pdbx_strand_id
1 'polypeptide(L)'
;MRFSILAVVSALAAAVVAAPASLVKRSPHLGAEFYRRRLAKFSQVDFRRAGYDDRVRDRYVQISRHESTHVTYLSNAIMSLHGHPLPPCKYKFTLNNLAWFVAVSKPLRTLALRLIWELPRTSKEIS
;
A
#
# COMPACT_ATOMS: atom_id res chain seq x y z
N MET A 1 -54.27 6.15 2.18
CA MET A 1 -53.03 5.47 1.72
C MET A 1 -51.85 6.25 2.30
N ARG A 2 -51.11 5.68 3.25
CA ARG A 2 -49.96 6.33 3.92
C ARG A 2 -48.69 5.63 3.47
N PHE A 3 -47.85 6.31 2.69
CA PHE A 3 -46.52 5.84 2.34
C PHE A 3 -45.54 6.34 3.42
N SER A 4 -45.10 5.44 4.30
CA SER A 4 -44.09 5.74 5.32
C SER A 4 -42.73 5.91 4.67
N ILE A 5 -42.20 7.14 4.71
CA ILE A 5 -40.85 7.49 4.27
C ILE A 5 -39.89 7.14 5.43
N LEU A 6 -39.51 5.87 5.56
CA LEU A 6 -38.53 5.45 6.57
C LEU A 6 -37.86 4.11 6.19
N ALA A 7 -37.24 4.05 5.01
CA ALA A 7 -36.43 2.88 4.65
C ALA A 7 -35.37 3.11 3.54
N VAL A 8 -34.90 4.34 3.30
CA VAL A 8 -33.93 4.58 2.19
C VAL A 8 -32.54 5.04 2.68
N VAL A 9 -32.31 5.22 3.98
CA VAL A 9 -30.98 5.62 4.49
C VAL A 9 -30.41 4.55 5.42
N SER A 10 -30.00 3.40 4.88
CA SER A 10 -29.16 2.46 5.67
C SER A 10 -28.29 1.49 4.87
N ALA A 11 -27.99 1.72 3.59
CA ALA A 11 -27.21 0.75 2.81
C ALA A 11 -25.94 1.30 2.11
N LEU A 12 -25.51 2.55 2.36
CA LEU A 12 -24.32 3.11 1.70
C LEU A 12 -23.02 3.10 2.54
N ALA A 13 -22.95 2.30 3.62
CA ALA A 13 -21.75 2.23 4.47
C ALA A 13 -21.14 0.82 4.62
N ALA A 14 -21.61 -0.20 3.89
CA ALA A 14 -21.15 -1.59 4.04
C ALA A 14 -20.45 -2.16 2.80
N ALA A 15 -19.68 -1.32 2.09
CA ALA A 15 -18.81 -1.78 1.00
C ALA A 15 -17.42 -1.13 1.05
N VAL A 16 -16.85 -0.94 2.25
CA VAL A 16 -15.39 -0.97 2.37
C VAL A 16 -15.05 -2.42 2.66
N VAL A 17 -14.76 -3.11 1.55
CA VAL A 17 -14.32 -4.49 1.47
C VAL A 17 -13.35 -4.81 2.61
N ALA A 18 -13.69 -5.81 3.43
CA ALA A 18 -12.69 -6.56 4.19
C ALA A 18 -11.70 -7.11 3.15
N ALA A 19 -10.59 -6.39 2.95
CA ALA A 19 -9.58 -6.81 2.03
C ALA A 19 -9.11 -8.21 2.49
N PRO A 20 -9.07 -9.21 1.60
CA PRO A 20 -8.61 -10.54 2.00
C PRO A 20 -7.20 -10.37 2.59
N ALA A 21 -6.87 -11.09 3.67
CA ALA A 21 -5.57 -10.95 4.36
C ALA A 21 -4.36 -11.12 3.42
N SER A 22 -4.55 -11.76 2.26
CA SER A 22 -3.58 -11.85 1.17
C SER A 22 -3.24 -10.50 0.52
N LEU A 23 -4.17 -9.55 0.47
CA LEU A 23 -3.98 -8.21 -0.07
C LEU A 23 -3.08 -7.36 0.84
N VAL A 24 -3.29 -7.44 2.15
CA VAL A 24 -2.46 -6.76 3.18
C VAL A 24 -1.01 -7.21 3.07
N LYS A 25 -0.78 -8.53 3.08
CA LYS A 25 0.56 -9.14 2.99
C LYS A 25 1.27 -8.80 1.68
N ARG A 26 0.53 -8.62 0.59
CA ARG A 26 1.07 -8.30 -0.73
C ARG A 26 1.44 -6.83 -0.90
N SER A 27 0.84 -5.94 -0.12
CA SER A 27 0.99 -4.49 -0.28
C SER A 27 2.43 -4.00 -0.13
N PRO A 28 3.20 -4.45 0.89
CA PRO A 28 4.61 -4.07 1.02
C PRO A 28 5.50 -4.56 -0.12
N HIS A 29 5.27 -5.77 -0.64
CA HIS A 29 6.00 -6.27 -1.82
C HIS A 29 5.73 -5.43 -3.07
N LEU A 30 4.45 -5.06 -3.28
CA LEU A 30 4.06 -4.17 -4.38
C LEU A 30 4.72 -2.80 -4.24
N GLY A 31 4.67 -2.21 -3.03
CA GLY A 31 5.27 -0.91 -2.73
C GLY A 31 6.78 -0.92 -2.93
N ALA A 32 7.48 -1.89 -2.35
CA ALA A 32 8.93 -2.03 -2.47
C ALA A 32 9.37 -2.15 -3.94
N GLU A 33 8.73 -3.02 -4.72
CA GLU A 33 9.08 -3.19 -6.14
C GLU A 33 8.71 -1.96 -6.98
N PHE A 34 7.58 -1.30 -6.67
CA PHE A 34 7.16 -0.06 -7.32
C PHE A 34 8.22 1.05 -7.14
N TYR A 35 8.61 1.36 -5.90
CA TYR A 35 9.58 2.42 -5.63
C TYR A 35 10.97 2.06 -6.15
N ARG A 36 11.43 0.82 -5.95
CA ARG A 36 12.74 0.35 -6.45
C ARG A 36 12.87 0.54 -7.96
N ARG A 37 11.88 0.06 -8.73
CA ARG A 37 11.89 0.19 -10.20
C ARG A 37 11.83 1.62 -10.67
N ARG A 38 11.12 2.49 -9.94
CA ARG A 38 10.94 3.90 -10.33
C ARG A 38 12.16 4.75 -9.97
N LEU A 39 12.79 4.50 -8.83
CA LEU A 39 14.06 5.15 -8.43
C LEU A 39 15.25 4.72 -9.28
N ALA A 40 15.22 3.50 -9.84
CA ALA A 40 16.19 3.06 -10.85
C ALA A 40 15.99 3.75 -12.21
N LYS A 41 14.76 4.20 -12.51
CA LYS A 41 14.43 4.85 -13.79
C LYS A 41 14.61 6.37 -13.74
N PHE A 42 14.24 7.01 -12.63
CA PHE A 42 14.24 8.46 -12.50
C PHE A 42 15.37 8.94 -11.59
N SER A 43 16.32 9.63 -12.20
CA SER A 43 17.46 10.26 -11.56
C SER A 43 17.05 11.55 -10.83
N GLN A 44 17.92 12.08 -9.98
CA GLN A 44 17.72 13.38 -9.36
C GLN A 44 17.49 14.51 -10.40
N VAL A 45 18.19 14.42 -11.55
CA VAL A 45 18.07 15.39 -12.64
C VAL A 45 16.67 15.38 -13.22
N ASP A 46 16.03 14.22 -13.35
CA ASP A 46 14.65 14.11 -13.86
C ASP A 46 13.65 14.80 -12.94
N PHE A 47 13.84 14.67 -11.62
CA PHE A 47 13.00 15.37 -10.64
C PHE A 47 13.18 16.89 -10.73
N ARG A 48 14.42 17.37 -10.82
CA ARG A 48 14.68 18.81 -11.00
C ARG A 48 14.10 19.34 -12.30
N ARG A 49 14.25 18.61 -13.42
CA ARG A 49 13.68 18.99 -14.72
C ARG A 49 12.15 19.05 -14.69
N ALA A 50 11.51 18.25 -13.85
CA ALA A 50 10.08 18.29 -13.60
C ALA A 50 9.65 19.37 -12.57
N GLY A 51 10.58 20.21 -12.09
CA GLY A 51 10.29 21.32 -11.18
C GLY A 51 10.18 20.92 -9.70
N TYR A 52 10.64 19.72 -9.33
CA TYR A 52 10.65 19.29 -7.93
C TYR A 52 11.92 19.74 -7.19
N ASP A 53 11.74 20.06 -5.91
CA ASP A 53 12.85 20.29 -4.96
C ASP A 53 13.71 19.04 -4.81
N ASP A 54 15.01 19.25 -4.53
CA ASP A 54 15.97 18.14 -4.48
C ASP A 54 15.61 17.08 -3.43
N ARG A 55 14.93 17.48 -2.34
CA ARG A 55 14.52 16.57 -1.26
C ARG A 55 13.38 15.63 -1.65
N VAL A 56 12.69 15.89 -2.77
CA VAL A 56 11.53 15.08 -3.19
C VAL A 56 11.96 13.65 -3.53
N ARG A 57 13.05 13.48 -4.28
CA ARG A 57 13.56 12.14 -4.60
C ARG A 57 14.08 11.43 -3.36
N ASP A 58 14.74 12.12 -2.44
CA ASP A 58 15.22 11.54 -1.18
C ASP A 58 14.07 11.00 -0.33
N ARG A 59 12.93 11.70 -0.30
CA ARG A 59 11.71 11.16 0.33
C ARG A 59 11.31 9.84 -0.31
N TYR A 60 11.34 9.72 -1.64
CA TYR A 60 11.06 8.45 -2.32
C TYR A 60 12.06 7.35 -1.99
N VAL A 61 13.35 7.67 -1.83
CA VAL A 61 14.36 6.73 -1.34
C VAL A 61 14.02 6.23 0.07
N GLN A 62 13.65 7.14 0.99
CA GLN A 62 13.22 6.76 2.35
C GLN A 62 11.99 5.86 2.32
N ILE A 63 10.98 6.19 1.53
CA ILE A 63 9.76 5.38 1.39
C ILE A 63 10.10 4.00 0.86
N SER A 64 10.98 3.89 -0.14
CA SER A 64 11.43 2.59 -0.65
C SER A 64 12.05 1.73 0.45
N ARG A 65 12.83 2.34 1.36
CA ARG A 65 13.43 1.63 2.51
C ARG A 65 12.38 1.21 3.52
N HIS A 66 11.37 2.04 3.78
CA HIS A 66 10.27 1.69 4.68
C HIS A 66 9.48 0.48 4.14
N GLU A 67 9.17 0.44 2.85
CA GLU A 67 8.45 -0.71 2.29
C GLU A 67 9.27 -2.01 2.34
N SER A 68 10.60 -1.94 2.14
CA SER A 68 11.48 -3.10 2.36
C SER A 68 11.52 -3.54 3.83
N THR A 69 11.46 -2.59 4.76
CA THR A 69 11.38 -2.88 6.20
C THR A 69 10.05 -3.56 6.54
N HIS A 70 8.93 -3.08 5.98
CA HIS A 70 7.63 -3.70 6.13
C HIS A 70 7.59 -5.14 5.61
N VAL A 71 8.19 -5.42 4.44
CA VAL A 71 8.32 -6.79 3.90
C VAL A 71 9.04 -7.69 4.91
N THR A 72 10.18 -7.24 5.43
CA THR A 72 10.98 -8.01 6.39
C THR A 72 10.21 -8.26 7.68
N TYR A 73 9.63 -7.20 8.25
CA TYR A 73 8.88 -7.27 9.49
C TYR A 73 7.69 -8.23 9.40
N LEU A 74 6.84 -8.09 8.36
CA LEU A 74 5.68 -8.96 8.20
C LEU A 74 6.07 -10.41 7.87
N SER A 75 7.15 -10.62 7.11
CA SER A 75 7.66 -11.97 6.84
C SER A 75 8.07 -12.66 8.13
N ASN A 76 8.85 -11.96 8.97
CA ASN A 76 9.27 -12.49 10.27
C ASN A 76 8.09 -12.75 11.19
N ALA A 77 7.11 -11.83 11.27
CA ALA A 77 5.91 -12.01 12.07
C ALA A 77 5.06 -13.21 11.63
N ILE A 78 4.96 -13.45 10.31
CA ILE A 78 4.26 -14.62 9.78
C ILE A 78 5.00 -15.91 10.15
N MET A 79 6.33 -15.93 10.00
CA MET A 79 7.15 -17.08 10.36
C MET A 79 7.07 -17.41 11.85
N SER A 80 7.06 -16.39 12.73
CA SER A 80 6.93 -16.60 14.18
C SER A 80 5.57 -17.18 14.58
N LEU A 81 4.55 -17.01 13.73
CA LEU A 81 3.22 -17.61 13.90
C LEU A 81 3.09 -18.94 13.13
N HIS A 82 4.21 -19.57 12.76
CA HIS A 82 4.28 -20.81 11.98
C HIS A 82 3.59 -20.74 10.61
N GLY A 83 3.39 -19.54 10.07
CA GLY A 83 2.86 -19.33 8.73
C GLY A 83 3.95 -19.25 7.68
N HIS A 84 3.53 -19.28 6.41
CA HIS A 84 4.41 -19.06 5.26
C HIS A 84 4.29 -17.63 4.74
N PRO A 85 5.38 -16.82 4.73
CA PRO A 85 5.39 -15.51 4.09
C PRO A 85 5.03 -15.63 2.61
N LEU A 86 4.28 -14.66 2.10
CA LEU A 86 3.96 -14.65 0.67
C LEU A 86 5.20 -14.23 -0.13
N PRO A 87 5.52 -14.91 -1.24
CA PRO A 87 6.58 -14.47 -2.12
C PRO A 87 6.19 -13.19 -2.88
N PRO A 88 7.17 -12.41 -3.36
CA PRO A 88 6.90 -11.27 -4.23
C PRO A 88 6.23 -11.74 -5.53
N CYS A 89 5.31 -10.92 -6.05
CA CYS A 89 4.65 -11.19 -7.32
C CYS A 89 5.38 -10.54 -8.51
N LYS A 90 5.04 -10.95 -9.74
CA LYS A 90 5.45 -10.23 -10.95
C LYS A 90 4.49 -9.07 -11.21
N TYR A 91 5.00 -7.85 -11.23
CA TYR A 91 4.21 -6.64 -11.46
C TYR A 91 4.50 -6.03 -12.83
N LYS A 92 3.43 -5.65 -13.55
CA LYS A 92 3.51 -4.92 -14.81
C LYS A 92 3.04 -3.48 -14.60
N PHE A 93 3.97 -2.53 -14.71
CA PHE A 93 3.65 -1.11 -14.61
C PHE A 93 3.77 -0.47 -16.00
N THR A 94 2.64 -0.37 -16.71
CA THR A 94 2.58 0.05 -18.13
C THR A 94 2.85 1.55 -18.32
N LEU A 95 2.43 2.39 -17.38
CA LEU A 95 2.69 3.83 -17.40
C LEU A 95 4.03 4.12 -16.74
N ASN A 96 4.90 4.85 -17.42
CA ASN A 96 6.33 4.87 -17.11
C ASN A 96 6.97 6.26 -17.07
N ASN A 97 6.18 7.33 -16.88
CA ASN A 97 6.67 8.71 -16.75
C ASN A 97 6.67 9.18 -15.29
N LEU A 98 7.43 10.25 -15.02
CA LEU A 98 7.66 10.75 -13.66
C LEU A 98 6.39 11.33 -13.03
N ALA A 99 5.57 12.03 -13.82
CA ALA A 99 4.29 12.59 -13.35
C ALA A 99 3.35 11.48 -12.83
N TRP A 100 3.24 10.38 -13.57
CA TRP A 100 2.48 9.21 -13.14
C TRP A 100 3.05 8.56 -11.88
N PHE A 101 4.38 8.45 -11.79
CA PHE A 101 5.03 7.93 -10.59
C PHE A 101 4.64 8.76 -9.35
N VAL A 102 4.73 10.07 -9.44
CA VAL A 102 4.37 10.98 -8.33
C VAL A 102 2.88 10.87 -8.00
N ALA A 103 2.02 10.88 -9.02
CA ALA A 103 0.56 10.80 -8.87
C ALA A 103 0.10 9.51 -8.17
N VAL A 104 0.70 8.36 -8.53
CA VAL A 104 0.33 7.05 -7.97
C VAL A 104 0.97 6.78 -6.60
N SER A 105 2.08 7.43 -6.28
CA SER A 105 2.81 7.18 -5.03
C SER A 105 1.99 7.47 -3.76
N LYS A 106 1.20 8.55 -3.75
CA LYS A 106 0.33 8.88 -2.61
C LYS A 106 -0.78 7.84 -2.40
N PRO A 107 -1.65 7.56 -3.38
CA PRO A 107 -2.73 6.58 -3.19
C PRO A 107 -2.20 5.17 -2.90
N LEU A 108 -1.10 4.74 -3.52
CA LEU A 108 -0.49 3.43 -3.25
C LEU A 108 -0.10 3.29 -1.78
N ARG A 109 0.54 4.31 -1.21
CA ARG A 109 0.96 4.32 0.19
C ARG A 109 -0.23 4.38 1.15
N THR A 110 -1.22 5.21 0.85
CA THR A 110 -2.44 5.30 1.66
C THR A 110 -3.14 3.94 1.74
N LEU A 111 -3.25 3.25 0.61
CA LEU A 111 -3.80 1.89 0.57
C LEU A 111 -2.96 0.93 1.42
N ALA A 112 -1.64 0.96 1.29
CA ALA A 112 -0.74 0.10 2.08
C ALA A 112 -0.90 0.31 3.60
N LEU A 113 -0.91 1.57 4.06
CA LEU A 113 -1.09 1.90 5.48
C LEU A 113 -2.47 1.48 5.98
N ARG A 114 -3.53 1.77 5.20
CA ARG A 114 -4.90 1.44 5.58
C ARG A 114 -5.10 -0.06 5.77
N LEU A 115 -4.51 -0.87 4.90
CA LEU A 115 -4.57 -2.33 4.99
C LEU A 115 -3.87 -2.91 6.23
N ILE A 116 -2.87 -2.21 6.77
CA ILE A 116 -2.19 -2.60 8.02
C ILE A 116 -3.06 -2.23 9.23
N TRP A 117 -3.69 -1.05 9.22
CA TRP A 117 -4.49 -0.54 10.34
C TRP A 117 -5.89 -1.14 10.44
N GLU A 118 -6.48 -1.58 9.33
CA GLU A 118 -7.78 -2.25 9.30
C GLU A 118 -7.70 -3.75 9.65
N LEU A 119 -6.54 -4.27 10.05
CA LEU A 119 -6.48 -5.59 10.67
C LEU A 119 -7.33 -5.57 11.94
N PRO A 120 -8.33 -6.47 12.09
CA PRO A 120 -8.94 -6.65 13.39
C PRO A 120 -7.81 -6.97 14.36
N ARG A 121 -7.64 -6.14 15.40
CA ARG A 121 -6.81 -6.49 16.55
C ARG A 121 -7.42 -7.78 17.08
N THR A 122 -6.89 -8.94 16.70
CA THR A 122 -7.37 -10.22 17.18
C THR A 122 -6.95 -10.31 18.64
N SER A 123 -7.76 -9.73 19.52
CA SER A 123 -7.90 -10.17 20.90
C SER A 123 -8.55 -11.56 20.87
N LYS A 124 -7.75 -12.58 20.59
CA LYS A 124 -7.96 -13.90 21.17
C LYS A 124 -6.72 -14.10 22.02
N GLU A 125 -6.75 -13.62 23.26
CA GLU A 125 -6.93 -14.51 24.41
C GLU A 125 -6.23 -15.84 24.18
N ILE A 126 -4.96 -15.82 24.56
CA ILE A 126 -4.28 -16.97 25.15
C ILE A 126 -5.07 -17.28 26.43
N SER A 127 -5.82 -18.37 26.40
CA SER A 127 -6.29 -19.11 27.57
C SER A 127 -5.92 -20.58 27.37
#